data_AF-A0A7V9EEB2-F1
#
_entry.id   AF-A0A7V9EEB2-F1
#
_cell.length_a   1.000
_cell.length_b   1.000
_cell.length_c   1.000
_cell.angle_alpha   90.00
_cell.angle_beta   90.00
_cell.angle_gamma   90.00
#
_symmetry.space_group_name_H-M   'P 1'
#
loop_
_entity.id
_entity.type
_entity.pdbx_description
1 polymer ?
#
loop_
_entity_poly.entity_id
_entity_poly.type
_entity_poly.pdbx_seq_one_letter_code
_entity_poly.pdbx_strand_id
1 'polypeptide(L)' 'MSETPSSAPPLDELASFDGHIAPAGETSIEITDDGFLRGDGAFEVVRVYEGRPFALDEHLDRMERSAANLRLATVPRTE' A
#
# COMPACT_ATOMS: atom_id res chain seq x y z
N MET A 1 28.99 -4.83 -28.30
CA MET A 1 28.43 -4.51 -26.97
C MET A 1 27.22 -5.39 -26.78
N SER A 2 27.37 -6.48 -26.01
CA SER A 2 26.28 -7.39 -25.70
C SER A 2 25.55 -6.83 -24.49
N GLU A 3 24.33 -6.34 -24.67
CA GLU A 3 23.43 -6.10 -23.53
C GLU A 3 23.08 -7.46 -22.93
N THR A 4 23.43 -7.65 -21.66
CA THR A 4 22.90 -8.76 -20.87
C THR A 4 21.47 -8.39 -20.51
N PRO A 5 20.44 -9.16 -20.90
CA PRO A 5 19.10 -8.93 -20.38
C PRO A 5 19.12 -9.18 -18.87
N SER A 6 18.75 -8.16 -18.09
CA SER A 6 18.50 -8.30 -16.67
C SER A 6 17.46 -9.41 -16.46
N SER A 7 17.86 -10.49 -15.79
CA SER A 7 17.04 -11.71 -15.63
C SER A 7 16.07 -11.64 -14.46
N ALA A 8 15.80 -10.45 -13.91
CA ALA A 8 14.75 -10.31 -12.92
C ALA A 8 13.42 -10.23 -13.67
N PRO A 9 12.43 -11.09 -13.38
CA PRO A 9 11.07 -10.84 -13.89
C PRO A 9 10.66 -9.42 -13.46
N PRO A 10 9.85 -8.70 -14.27
CA PRO A 10 9.19 -7.52 -13.74
C PRO A 10 8.52 -7.96 -12.44
N LEU A 11 8.82 -7.27 -11.34
CA LEU A 11 8.08 -7.53 -10.10
C LEU A 11 6.65 -7.14 -10.43
N ASP A 12 5.78 -8.12 -10.65
CA ASP A 12 4.35 -7.89 -10.68
C ASP A 12 4.03 -7.17 -9.38
N GLU A 13 3.58 -5.92 -9.48
CA GLU A 13 3.23 -5.11 -8.32
C GLU A 13 2.18 -5.90 -7.54
N LEU A 14 2.46 -6.22 -6.26
CA LEU A 14 1.53 -6.97 -5.42
C LEU A 14 0.61 -5.99 -4.71
N ALA A 15 -0.67 -6.34 -4.62
CA ALA A 15 -1.66 -5.64 -3.81
C ALA A 15 -2.17 -6.58 -2.71
N SER A 16 -2.47 -6.01 -1.55
CA SER A 16 -3.24 -6.67 -0.50
C SER A 16 -4.61 -6.00 -0.43
N PHE A 17 -5.68 -6.76 -0.68
CA PHE A 17 -7.05 -6.27 -0.64
C PHE A 17 -7.91 -7.25 0.18
N ASP A 18 -8.56 -6.75 1.23
CA ASP A 18 -9.30 -7.56 2.21
C ASP A 18 -8.52 -8.78 2.73
N GLY A 19 -7.22 -8.61 2.98
CA GLY A 19 -6.31 -9.66 3.47
C GLY A 19 -5.80 -10.63 2.39
N HIS A 20 -6.21 -10.46 1.13
CA HIS A 20 -5.78 -11.30 0.01
C HIS A 20 -4.64 -10.62 -0.78
N ILE A 21 -3.50 -11.31 -0.89
CA ILE A 21 -2.35 -10.85 -1.66
C ILE A 21 -2.39 -11.46 -3.07
N ALA A 22 -2.42 -10.61 -4.09
CA ALA A 22 -2.44 -10.99 -5.51
C ALA A 22 -1.68 -9.95 -6.36
N PRO A 23 -1.39 -10.22 -7.65
CA PRO A 23 -0.96 -9.18 -8.57
C PRO A 23 -1.97 -8.03 -8.60
N ALA A 24 -1.48 -6.78 -8.58
CA ALA A 24 -2.32 -5.58 -8.49
C ALA A 24 -3.31 -5.49 -9.66
N GLY A 25 -2.92 -5.96 -10.85
CA GLY A 25 -3.80 -6.02 -12.02
C GLY A 25 -4.97 -7.02 -11.90
N GLU A 26 -4.93 -7.92 -10.91
CA GLU A 26 -5.99 -8.88 -10.60
C GLU A 26 -6.89 -8.41 -9.43
N THR A 27 -6.59 -7.23 -8.86
CA THR A 27 -7.32 -6.65 -7.73
C THR A 27 -8.18 -5.48 -8.21
N SER A 28 -9.37 -5.29 -7.62
CA SER A 28 -10.28 -4.22 -8.01
C SER A 28 -11.01 -3.60 -6.82
N ILE A 29 -11.23 -2.28 -6.89
CA ILE A 29 -12.15 -1.56 -6.01
C ILE A 29 -13.44 -1.24 -6.77
N GLU A 30 -14.55 -1.13 -6.05
CA GLU A 30 -15.83 -0.74 -6.65
C GLU A 30 -15.79 0.73 -7.10
N ILE A 31 -16.42 1.05 -8.23
CA ILE A 31 -16.48 2.43 -8.73
C ILE A 31 -17.26 3.37 -7.79
N THR A 32 -18.08 2.79 -6.91
CA THR A 32 -18.85 3.53 -5.91
C THR A 32 -18.10 3.76 -4.60
N ASP A 33 -16.85 3.31 -4.49
CA ASP A 33 -16.01 3.53 -3.33
C ASP A 33 -15.83 5.03 -3.04
N ASP A 34 -15.98 5.44 -1.77
CA ASP A 34 -15.89 6.84 -1.36
C ASP A 34 -14.46 7.40 -1.44
N GLY A 35 -13.45 6.54 -1.25
CA GLY A 35 -12.05 6.86 -1.50
C GLY A 35 -11.81 7.20 -2.97
N PHE A 36 -12.46 6.46 -3.90
CA PHE A 36 -12.39 6.76 -5.33
C PHE A 36 -13.21 7.98 -5.75
N LEU A 37 -14.49 8.03 -5.38
CA LEU A 37 -15.42 9.07 -5.86
C LEU A 37 -15.18 10.44 -5.23
N ARG A 38 -14.75 10.49 -3.97
CA ARG A 38 -14.70 11.71 -3.16
C ARG A 38 -13.33 11.98 -2.55
N GLY A 39 -12.39 11.04 -2.69
CA GLY A 39 -11.09 11.14 -2.03
C GLY A 39 -11.18 10.94 -0.52
N ASP A 40 -12.21 10.26 -0.03
CA ASP A 40 -12.39 10.00 1.41
C ASP A 40 -11.50 8.83 1.86
N GLY A 41 -10.21 9.10 1.99
CA GLY A 41 -9.20 8.11 2.34
C GLY A 41 -7.89 8.72 2.77
N ALA A 42 -7.04 7.92 3.43
CA ALA A 42 -5.68 8.29 3.78
C ALA A 42 -4.71 7.25 3.20
N PHE A 43 -3.51 7.67 2.82
CA PHE A 43 -2.46 6.79 2.34
C PHE A 43 -1.14 7.07 3.05
N GLU A 44 -0.24 6.10 2.97
CA GLU A 44 1.11 6.17 3.51
C GLU A 44 2.08 5.46 2.55
N VAL A 45 3.36 5.87 2.53
CA VAL A 45 4.39 5.24 1.70
C VAL A 45 5.62 4.96 2.55
N VAL A 46 5.98 3.69 2.67
CA VAL A 46 7.16 3.23 3.41
C VAL A 46 8.19 2.70 2.43
N ARG A 47 9.45 3.11 2.60
CA ARG A 47 10.57 2.54 1.82
C ARG A 47 11.16 1.34 2.55
N VAL A 48 11.50 0.31 1.79
CA VAL A 48 12.19 -0.88 2.28
C VAL A 48 13.61 -0.89 1.74
N TYR A 49 14.59 -0.96 2.64
CA TYR A 49 16.01 -1.09 2.30
C TYR A 49 16.49 -2.46 2.76
N GLU A 50 17.00 -3.27 1.83
CA GLU A 50 17.52 -4.62 2.13
C GLU A 50 16.52 -5.48 2.93
N GLY A 51 15.25 -5.44 2.57
CA GLY A 51 14.18 -6.18 3.26
C GLY A 51 13.75 -5.57 4.60
N ARG A 52 14.26 -4.40 5.00
CA ARG A 52 13.88 -3.72 6.24
C ARG A 52 13.14 -2.41 5.94
N PRO A 53 11.89 -2.26 6.41
CA PRO A 53 11.18 -0.99 6.35
C PRO A 53 11.93 0.10 7.14
N PHE A 54 12.00 1.31 6.59
CA PHE A 54 12.55 2.47 7.28
C PHE A 54 11.47 3.16 8.13
N ALA A 55 11.74 3.36 9.43
CA ALA A 55 10.89 4.11 10.36
C ALA A 55 9.41 3.67 10.36
N LEU A 56 9.18 2.35 10.33
CA LEU A 56 7.84 1.78 10.16
C LEU A 56 6.85 2.28 11.20
N ASP A 57 7.25 2.30 12.47
CA ASP A 57 6.39 2.73 13.58
C ASP A 57 5.96 4.19 13.40
N GLU A 58 6.88 5.07 12.99
CA GLU A 58 6.58 6.48 12.74
C GLU A 58 5.65 6.69 11.54
N HIS A 59 5.78 5.86 10.51
CA HIS A 59 4.86 5.85 9.37
C HIS A 59 3.45 5.38 9.79
N LEU A 60 3.35 4.31 10.58
CA LEU A 60 2.06 3.81 11.09
C LEU A 60 1.41 4.81 12.05
N ASP A 61 2.18 5.44 12.93
CA ASP A 61 1.74 6.56 13.77
C ASP A 61 1.19 7.73 12.94
N ARG A 62 1.83 8.04 11.81
CA ARG A 62 1.32 9.08 10.90
C ARG A 62 0.04 8.65 10.22
N MET A 63 -0.06 7.41 9.76
CA MET A 63 -1.27 6.87 9.13
C MET A 63 -2.48 6.94 10.08
N GLU A 64 -2.31 6.54 11.34
CA GLU A 64 -3.36 6.64 12.36
C GLU A 64 -3.82 8.08 12.60
N ARG A 65 -2.86 9.02 12.77
CA ARG A 65 -3.21 10.44 12.94
C ARG A 65 -3.95 10.99 11.73
N SER A 66 -3.54 10.63 10.51
CA SER A 66 -4.21 11.05 9.28
C SER A 66 -5.65 10.51 9.19
N ALA A 67 -5.84 9.22 9.47
CA ALA A 67 -7.16 8.59 9.50
C ALA A 67 -8.08 9.23 10.56
N ALA A 68 -7.55 9.50 11.76
CA ALA A 68 -8.28 10.15 12.84
C ALA A 68 -8.71 11.58 12.47
N ASN A 69 -7.86 12.36 11.80
CA ASN A 69 -8.18 13.71 11.33
C ASN A 69 -9.33 13.72 10.31
N LEU A 70 -9.44 12.65 9.51
CA LEU A 70 -10.52 12.44 8.54
C LEU A 70 -11.75 11.74 9.15
N ARG A 71 -11.69 11.33 10.42
CA ARG A 71 -12.73 10.55 11.11
C ARG A 71 -13.03 9.19 10.44
N LEU A 72 -12.01 8.61 9.80
CA LEU A 72 -12.07 7.25 9.26
C LEU A 72 -12.03 6.21 10.39
N ALA A 73 -12.37 4.97 10.07
CA ALA A 73 -12.29 3.86 11.00
C ALA A 73 -10.86 3.66 11.54
N THR A 74 -10.76 2.99 12.69
CA THR A 74 -9.47 2.72 13.34
C THR A 74 -8.58 1.87 12.43
N VAL A 75 -7.33 2.31 12.24
CA VAL A 75 -6.33 1.57 11.46
C VAL A 75 -5.81 0.39 12.30
N PRO A 76 -5.94 -0.86 11.83
CA PRO A 76 -5.40 -2.02 12.55
C PRO A 76 -3.86 -2.02 12.48
N ARG A 77 -3.21 -2.32 13.62
CA ARG A 77 -1.75 -2.39 13.75
C ARG A 77 -1.15 -3.79 13.74
N THR A 78 -2.01 -4.80 13.81
CA THR A 78 -1.61 -6.21 13.86
C THR A 78 -2.73 -7.03 13.24
N GLU A 79 -2.33 -8.01 12.44
CA GLU A 79 -3.08 -9.24 12.17
C GLU A 79 -2.21 -10.42 12.60
#